data_AF-A0A0L6VDC5-F1
#
_entry.id   AF-A0A0L6VDC5-F1
#
_cell.length_a   1.000
_cell.length_b   1.000
_cell.length_c   1.000
_cell.angle_alpha   90.00
_cell.angle_beta   90.00
_cell.angle_gamma   90.00
#
_symmetry.space_group_name_H-M   'P 1'
#
loop_
_entity.id
_entity.type
_entity.pdbx_description
1 polymer ?
#
loop_
_entity_poly.entity_id
_entity_poly.type
_entity_poly.pdbx_seq_one_letter_code
_entity_poly.pdbx_strand_id
1 'polypeptide(L)'
;MTELDPSSIKLVTEKLDVDNFSAWRWSIITALGYKNLDDYVLTEHSADMVSSPDYKQKRKQVTNFIRMHLSHSNLERFVPDIAEYDPKALWDSIVSHFAAKTIENSANALDRLFDTQFIEGEMEKSVNTFRATFRRVVEEKPNFC
;
A
#
# COMPACT_ATOMS: atom_id res chain seq x y z
N MET A 1 4.22 -37.00 12.70
CA MET A 1 4.29 -35.66 12.06
C MET A 1 3.28 -34.80 12.76
N THR A 2 3.72 -33.82 13.55
CA THR A 2 2.82 -32.82 14.13
C THR A 2 2.34 -31.94 12.99
N GLU A 3 1.04 -31.87 12.76
CA GLU A 3 0.47 -30.97 11.76
C GLU A 3 0.93 -29.54 12.09
N LEU A 4 1.61 -28.92 11.13
CA LEU A 4 1.96 -27.51 11.23
C LEU A 4 0.64 -26.73 11.20
N ASP A 5 0.30 -26.09 12.31
CA ASP A 5 -0.86 -25.20 12.41
C ASP A 5 -0.71 -24.09 11.35
N PRO A 6 -1.58 -24.02 10.32
CA PRO A 6 -1.53 -22.98 9.29
C PRO A 6 -1.71 -21.56 9.87
N SER A 7 -2.22 -21.47 11.10
CA SER A 7 -2.34 -20.22 11.84
C SER A 7 -1.01 -19.71 12.40
N SER A 8 0.03 -20.57 12.51
CA SER A 8 1.32 -20.27 13.15
C SER A 8 2.34 -19.53 12.30
N ILE A 9 2.06 -19.26 11.00
CA ILE A 9 2.95 -18.47 10.16
C ILE A 9 3.04 -17.06 10.74
N LYS A 10 4.15 -16.80 11.43
CA LYS A 10 4.54 -15.47 11.88
C LYS A 10 4.94 -14.68 10.63
N LEU A 11 3.97 -14.04 10.00
CA LEU A 11 4.22 -13.10 8.90
C LEU A 11 4.96 -11.89 9.48
N VAL A 12 6.27 -11.87 9.26
CA VAL A 12 7.10 -10.70 9.52
C VAL A 12 6.94 -9.79 8.30
N THR A 13 5.85 -9.03 8.26
CA THR A 13 5.74 -7.92 7.32
C THR A 13 6.21 -6.67 8.03
N GLU A 14 7.13 -5.93 7.43
CA GLU A 14 7.46 -4.58 7.92
C GLU A 14 6.19 -3.74 7.97
N LYS A 15 6.11 -2.83 8.95
CA LYS A 15 4.95 -1.95 9.06
C LYS A 15 4.92 -1.00 7.87
N LEU A 16 3.73 -0.70 7.36
CA LEU A 16 3.57 0.25 6.26
C LEU A 16 4.17 1.60 6.61
N ASP A 17 5.08 2.07 5.77
CA ASP A 17 5.67 3.40 5.78
C ASP A 17 5.54 4.07 4.39
N VAL A 18 6.25 5.17 4.18
CA VAL A 18 6.18 5.95 2.94
C VAL A 18 6.78 5.24 1.73
N ASP A 19 7.79 4.39 1.95
CA ASP A 19 8.67 3.88 0.89
C ASP A 19 8.41 2.40 0.57
N ASN A 20 7.73 1.67 1.46
CA ASN A 20 7.52 0.23 1.33
C ASN A 20 6.13 -0.19 0.83
N PHE A 21 5.27 0.76 0.41
CA PHE A 21 3.86 0.47 0.09
C PHE A 21 3.64 -0.70 -0.90
N SER A 22 4.41 -0.77 -1.99
CA SER A 22 4.23 -1.84 -2.98
C SER A 22 4.52 -3.22 -2.38
N ALA A 23 5.65 -3.37 -1.68
CA ALA A 23 6.05 -4.61 -1.02
C ALA A 23 5.07 -4.98 0.12
N TRP A 24 4.65 -3.99 0.90
CA TRP A 24 3.65 -4.15 1.95
C TRP A 24 2.32 -4.65 1.38
N ARG A 25 1.83 -4.03 0.30
CA ARG A 25 0.56 -4.38 -0.36
C ARG A 25 0.54 -5.84 -0.79
N TRP A 26 1.60 -6.28 -1.49
CA TRP A 26 1.72 -7.68 -1.94
C TRP A 26 1.79 -8.65 -0.76
N SER A 27 2.52 -8.30 0.30
CA SER A 27 2.63 -9.14 1.49
C SER A 27 1.28 -9.33 2.20
N ILE A 28 0.49 -8.26 2.35
CA ILE A 28 -0.83 -8.33 2.99
C ILE A 28 -1.82 -9.12 2.14
N ILE A 29 -1.91 -8.87 0.83
CA ILE A 29 -2.81 -9.63 -0.06
C ILE A 29 -2.45 -11.12 -0.02
N THR A 30 -1.16 -11.47 -0.15
CA THR A 30 -0.71 -12.86 -0.14
C THR A 30 -1.05 -13.55 1.18
N ALA A 31 -0.88 -12.86 2.31
CA ALA A 31 -1.21 -13.38 3.63
C ALA A 31 -2.72 -13.61 3.83
N LEU A 32 -3.55 -12.68 3.34
CA LEU A 32 -5.00 -12.82 3.38
C LEU A 32 -5.48 -13.94 2.44
N GLY A 33 -4.91 -14.04 1.25
CA GLY A 33 -5.20 -15.11 0.28
C GLY A 33 -4.84 -16.49 0.81
N TYR A 34 -3.71 -16.63 1.49
CA TYR A 34 -3.36 -17.87 2.20
C TYR A 34 -4.41 -18.27 3.26
N LYS A 35 -5.10 -17.29 3.85
CA LYS A 35 -6.16 -17.51 4.84
C LYS A 35 -7.56 -17.53 4.21
N ASN A 36 -7.68 -17.41 2.89
CA ASN A 36 -8.94 -17.29 2.15
C ASN A 36 -9.82 -16.14 2.65
N LEU A 37 -9.20 -14.97 2.84
CA LEU A 37 -9.80 -13.75 3.37
C LEU A 37 -9.56 -12.51 2.48
N ASP A 38 -8.88 -12.67 1.35
CA ASP A 38 -8.52 -11.60 0.42
C ASP A 38 -9.74 -10.96 -0.28
N ASP A 39 -10.83 -11.70 -0.48
CA ASP A 39 -12.08 -11.16 -1.03
C ASP A 39 -12.67 -10.01 -0.18
N TYR A 40 -12.34 -9.94 1.11
CA TYR A 40 -12.76 -8.84 1.99
C TYR A 40 -12.06 -7.50 1.71
N VAL A 41 -11.05 -7.49 0.82
CA VAL A 41 -10.33 -6.27 0.41
C VAL A 41 -10.23 -6.11 -1.11
N LEU A 42 -10.25 -7.21 -1.88
CA LEU A 42 -10.08 -7.16 -3.33
C LEU A 42 -11.38 -6.87 -4.08
N THR A 43 -12.52 -7.29 -3.55
CA THR A 43 -13.81 -7.21 -4.24
C THR A 43 -14.88 -6.56 -3.37
N GLU A 44 -15.94 -6.08 -4.00
CA GLU A 44 -17.17 -5.73 -3.28
C GLU A 44 -17.75 -6.97 -2.61
N HIS A 45 -18.17 -6.84 -1.35
CA HIS A 45 -18.71 -7.96 -0.60
C HIS A 45 -20.04 -8.40 -1.21
N SER A 46 -20.12 -9.67 -1.64
CA SER A 46 -21.34 -10.22 -2.22
C SER A 46 -22.46 -10.38 -1.18
N ALA A 47 -23.70 -10.49 -1.64
CA ALA A 47 -24.85 -10.73 -0.77
C ALA A 47 -24.69 -12.04 0.05
N ASP A 48 -24.08 -13.06 -0.55
CA ASP A 48 -23.80 -14.34 0.11
C ASP A 48 -22.79 -14.18 1.24
N MET A 49 -21.70 -13.42 1.01
CA MET A 49 -20.72 -13.12 2.05
C MET A 49 -21.37 -12.38 3.22
N VAL A 50 -22.17 -11.35 2.93
CA VAL A 50 -22.86 -10.54 3.95
C VAL A 50 -23.83 -11.39 4.77
N SER A 51 -24.49 -12.36 4.13
CA SER A 51 -25.46 -13.25 4.77
C SER A 51 -24.81 -14.37 5.59
N SER A 52 -23.50 -14.57 5.47
CA SER A 52 -22.78 -15.61 6.22
C SER A 52 -22.79 -15.32 7.73
N PRO A 53 -23.01 -16.35 8.58
CA PRO A 53 -23.03 -16.17 10.03
C PRO A 53 -21.70 -15.67 10.61
N ASP A 54 -20.58 -15.90 9.92
CA ASP A 54 -19.24 -15.49 10.35
C ASP A 54 -18.78 -14.14 9.77
N TYR A 55 -19.60 -13.48 8.94
CA TYR A 55 -19.23 -12.27 8.20
C TYR A 55 -18.66 -11.17 9.10
N LYS A 56 -19.34 -10.89 10.23
CA LYS A 56 -18.90 -9.88 11.20
C LYS A 56 -17.55 -10.24 11.84
N GLN A 57 -17.34 -11.52 12.14
CA GLN A 57 -16.10 -12.00 12.73
C GLN A 57 -14.94 -11.88 11.73
N LYS A 58 -15.16 -12.28 10.47
CA LYS A 58 -14.16 -12.19 9.40
C LYS A 58 -13.79 -10.74 9.07
N ARG A 59 -14.77 -9.82 8.98
CA ARG A 59 -14.47 -8.38 8.83
C ARG A 59 -13.56 -7.86 9.93
N LYS A 60 -13.86 -8.21 11.19
CA LYS A 60 -13.03 -7.83 12.34
C LYS A 60 -11.62 -8.43 12.26
N GLN A 61 -11.51 -9.70 11.86
CA GLN A 61 -10.23 -10.39 11.69
C GLN A 61 -9.36 -9.72 10.63
N VAL A 62 -9.90 -9.46 9.44
CA VAL A 62 -9.17 -8.83 8.34
C VAL A 62 -8.78 -7.39 8.69
N THR A 63 -9.71 -6.62 9.25
CA THR A 63 -9.43 -5.24 9.67
C THR A 63 -8.27 -5.19 10.67
N ASN A 64 -8.31 -6.04 11.70
CA ASN A 64 -7.24 -6.08 12.69
C ASN A 64 -5.92 -6.60 12.11
N PHE A 65 -5.98 -7.55 11.18
CA PHE A 65 -4.79 -8.00 10.46
C PHE A 65 -4.09 -6.85 9.74
N ILE A 66 -4.84 -6.01 9.01
CA ILE A 66 -4.28 -4.82 8.35
C ILE A 66 -3.70 -3.86 9.39
N ARG A 67 -4.46 -3.53 10.44
CA ARG A 67 -4.04 -2.59 11.50
C ARG A 67 -2.72 -2.98 12.17
N MET A 68 -2.51 -4.26 12.46
CA MET A 68 -1.27 -4.75 13.08
C MET A 68 -0.03 -4.47 12.21
N HIS A 69 -0.21 -4.35 10.90
CA HIS A 69 0.84 -4.08 9.93
C HIS A 69 0.92 -2.60 9.52
N LEU A 70 0.24 -1.70 10.21
CA LEU A 70 0.40 -0.27 10.05
C LEU A 70 1.37 0.30 11.10
N SER A 71 2.14 1.31 10.68
CA SER A 71 2.85 2.19 11.61
C SER A 71 1.86 3.01 12.45
N HIS A 72 2.32 3.58 13.56
CA HIS A 72 1.44 4.36 14.44
C HIS A 72 0.83 5.57 13.74
N SER A 73 1.63 6.31 12.95
CA SER A 73 1.14 7.45 12.17
C SER A 73 0.12 7.05 11.11
N ASN A 74 0.27 5.87 10.49
CA ASN A 74 -0.71 5.35 9.55
C ASN A 74 -1.98 4.86 10.25
N LEU A 75 -1.89 4.33 11.47
CA LEU A 75 -3.07 4.01 12.28
C LEU A 75 -3.90 5.27 12.57
N GLU A 76 -3.29 6.33 13.06
CA GLU A 76 -3.98 7.60 13.32
C GLU A 76 -4.61 8.20 12.05
N ARG A 77 -3.97 8.01 10.90
CA ARG A 77 -4.46 8.52 9.60
C ARG A 77 -5.66 7.76 9.06
N PHE A 78 -5.60 6.42 9.10
CA PHE A 78 -6.56 5.57 8.39
C PHE A 78 -7.61 4.94 9.30
N VAL A 79 -7.44 5.02 10.62
CA VAL A 79 -8.35 4.41 11.61
C VAL A 79 -8.88 5.48 12.55
N PRO A 80 -9.87 6.29 12.12
CA PRO A 80 -10.44 7.34 12.95
C PRO A 80 -11.26 6.78 14.11
N ASP A 81 -11.92 5.62 13.92
CA ASP A 81 -12.64 4.89 14.96
C ASP A 81 -12.11 3.44 15.06
N ILE A 82 -11.67 3.06 16.26
CA ILE A 82 -11.16 1.72 16.56
C ILE A 82 -12.28 0.66 16.58
N ALA A 83 -13.53 1.07 16.81
CA ALA A 83 -14.70 0.20 16.91
C ALA A 83 -15.32 -0.14 15.54
N GLU A 84 -15.00 0.63 14.51
CA GLU A 84 -15.41 0.34 13.13
C GLU A 84 -14.57 -0.79 12.54
N TYR A 85 -15.20 -1.75 11.85
CA TYR A 85 -14.52 -2.87 11.20
C TYR A 85 -14.94 -2.97 9.75
N ASP A 86 -14.35 -2.11 8.93
CA ASP A 86 -14.53 -2.13 7.48
C ASP A 86 -13.21 -2.38 6.75
N PRO A 87 -12.89 -3.66 6.43
CA PRO A 87 -11.61 -3.98 5.81
C PRO A 87 -11.48 -3.40 4.40
N LYS A 88 -12.57 -3.36 3.61
CA LYS A 88 -12.55 -2.85 2.23
C LYS A 88 -12.35 -1.34 2.21
N ALA A 89 -13.13 -0.59 2.99
CA ALA A 89 -13.00 0.86 3.07
C ALA A 89 -11.61 1.28 3.62
N LEU A 90 -11.10 0.57 4.63
CA LEU A 90 -9.75 0.78 5.16
C LEU A 90 -8.69 0.53 4.08
N TRP A 91 -8.80 -0.59 3.37
CA TRP A 91 -7.86 -0.95 2.30
C TRP A 91 -7.85 0.09 1.18
N ASP A 92 -9.03 0.48 0.69
CA ASP A 92 -9.17 1.46 -0.39
C ASP A 92 -8.60 2.83 0.01
N SER A 93 -8.83 3.26 1.25
CA SER A 93 -8.28 4.51 1.80
C SER A 93 -6.75 4.50 1.79
N ILE A 94 -6.14 3.39 2.22
CA ILE A 94 -4.68 3.21 2.19
C ILE A 94 -4.19 3.24 0.74
N VAL A 95 -4.76 2.42 -0.15
CA VAL A 95 -4.31 2.34 -1.55
C VAL A 95 -4.44 3.69 -2.25
N SER A 96 -5.56 4.39 -2.07
CA SER A 96 -5.81 5.70 -2.65
C SER A 96 -4.78 6.73 -2.18
N HIS A 97 -4.47 6.77 -0.88
CA HIS A 97 -3.48 7.69 -0.33
C HIS A 97 -2.10 7.53 -0.96
N PHE A 98 -1.64 6.29 -1.08
CA PHE A 98 -0.31 6.01 -1.63
C PHE A 98 -0.26 6.14 -3.16
N ALA A 99 -1.34 5.80 -3.86
CA ALA A 99 -1.45 6.04 -5.29
C ALA A 99 -1.41 7.55 -5.62
N ALA A 100 -2.16 8.36 -4.87
CA ALA A 100 -2.16 9.82 -5.02
C ALA A 100 -0.77 10.41 -4.76
N LYS A 101 -0.08 9.93 -3.73
CA LYS A 101 1.29 10.38 -3.41
C LYS A 101 2.30 10.02 -4.50
N THR A 102 2.19 8.84 -5.11
CA THR A 102 3.01 8.48 -6.27
C THR A 102 2.76 9.42 -7.45
N ILE A 103 1.50 9.76 -7.73
CA ILE A 103 1.15 10.70 -8.82
C ILE A 103 1.68 12.11 -8.52
N GLU A 104 1.49 12.61 -7.30
CA GLU A 104 2.00 13.92 -6.87
C GLU A 104 3.53 13.98 -6.93
N ASN A 105 4.23 12.95 -6.43
CA ASN A 105 5.68 12.85 -6.50
C ASN A 105 6.16 12.86 -7.96
N SER A 106 5.49 12.12 -8.84
CA SER A 106 5.81 12.06 -10.26
C SER A 106 5.55 13.39 -10.97
N ALA A 107 4.46 14.09 -10.64
CA ALA A 107 4.16 15.42 -11.17
C ALA A 107 5.23 16.43 -10.73
N ASN A 108 5.56 16.46 -9.44
CA ASN A 108 6.63 17.30 -8.90
C ASN A 108 8.00 16.99 -9.51
N ALA A 109 8.29 15.71 -9.77
CA ALA A 109 9.53 15.30 -10.42
C ALA A 109 9.56 15.73 -11.90
N LEU A 110 8.44 15.65 -12.61
CA LEU A 110 8.32 16.16 -13.98
C LEU A 110 8.50 17.68 -14.03
N ASP A 111 7.85 18.43 -13.15
CA ASP A 111 7.99 19.89 -13.07
C ASP A 111 9.46 20.29 -12.84
N ARG A 112 10.13 19.63 -11.89
CA ARG A 112 11.58 19.84 -11.65
C ARG A 112 12.44 19.48 -12.86
N LEU A 113 12.05 18.47 -13.63
CA LEU A 113 12.75 18.07 -14.85
C LEU A 113 12.58 19.13 -15.96
N PHE A 114 11.38 19.70 -16.09
CA PHE A 114 11.11 20.83 -16.99
C PHE A 114 11.87 22.10 -16.58
N ASP A 115 11.99 22.37 -15.28
CA ASP A 115 12.71 23.52 -14.75
C ASP A 115 14.25 23.35 -14.73
N THR A 116 14.76 22.15 -15.05
CA THR A 116 16.20 21.89 -15.04
C THR A 116 16.89 22.69 -16.16
N GLN A 117 17.65 23.72 -15.78
CA GLN A 117 18.51 24.48 -16.68
C GLN A 117 19.90 23.86 -16.75
N PHE A 118 20.41 23.69 -17.97
CA PHE A 118 21.80 23.28 -18.21
C PHE A 118 22.68 24.52 -18.20
N ILE A 119 23.31 24.76 -17.05
CA ILE A 119 24.15 25.93 -16.83
C ILE A 119 25.57 25.64 -17.34
N GLU A 120 26.05 26.50 -18.24
CA GLU A 120 27.42 26.44 -18.74
C GLU A 120 28.41 26.61 -17.57
N GLY A 121 29.34 25.66 -17.41
CA GLY A 121 30.26 25.60 -16.25
C GLY A 121 29.82 24.68 -15.09
N GLU A 122 28.55 24.28 -15.01
CA GLU A 122 28.04 23.30 -14.03
C GLU A 122 27.44 22.03 -14.69
N MET A 123 27.84 21.76 -15.93
CA MET A 123 27.21 20.75 -16.81
C MET A 123 27.10 19.37 -16.15
N GLU A 124 28.14 18.90 -15.46
CA GLU A 124 28.15 17.59 -14.79
C GLU A 124 27.07 17.51 -13.69
N LYS A 125 26.93 18.58 -12.91
CA LYS A 125 25.94 18.68 -11.83
C LYS A 125 24.52 18.75 -12.40
N SER A 126 24.29 19.58 -13.43
CA SER A 126 22.99 19.65 -14.13
C SER A 126 22.59 18.29 -14.72
N VAL A 127 23.52 17.58 -15.36
CA VAL A 127 23.27 16.24 -15.93
C VAL A 127 22.98 15.21 -14.83
N ASN A 128 23.71 15.24 -13.71
CA ASN A 128 23.47 14.31 -12.60
C ASN A 128 22.11 14.56 -11.92
N THR A 129 21.73 15.83 -11.72
CA THR A 129 20.41 16.20 -11.20
C THR A 129 19.30 15.77 -12.16
N PHE A 130 19.46 16.02 -13.46
CA PHE A 130 18.50 15.56 -14.48
C PHE A 130 18.32 14.04 -14.43
N ARG A 131 19.41 13.26 -14.41
CA ARG A 131 19.36 11.79 -14.37
C ARG A 131 18.69 11.26 -13.11
N ALA A 132 18.94 11.87 -11.95
CA ALA A 132 18.31 11.49 -10.69
C ALA A 132 16.80 11.77 -10.70
N THR A 133 16.40 12.94 -11.20
CA THR A 133 14.98 13.32 -11.32
C THR A 133 14.26 12.44 -12.35
N PHE A 134 14.87 12.19 -13.51
CA PHE A 134 14.32 11.30 -14.55
C PHE A 134 14.12 9.87 -14.04
N ARG A 135 15.07 9.34 -13.26
CA ARG A 135 14.96 8.00 -12.67
C ARG A 135 13.73 7.89 -11.76
N ARG A 136 13.46 8.90 -10.93
CA ARG A 136 12.26 8.94 -10.07
C ARG A 136 10.97 8.92 -10.89
N VAL A 137 10.91 9.67 -11.99
CA VAL A 137 9.74 9.66 -12.89
C VAL A 137 9.49 8.28 -13.50
N VAL A 138 10.55 7.57 -13.89
CA VAL A 138 10.47 6.24 -14.52
C VAL A 138 10.12 5.15 -13.50
N GLU A 139 10.70 5.20 -12.30
CA GLU A 139 10.45 4.22 -11.23
C GLU A 139 9.05 4.35 -10.62
N GLU A 140 8.47 5.55 -10.60
CA GLU A 140 7.13 5.81 -10.07
C GLU A 140 5.99 5.61 -11.09
N LYS A 141 6.30 5.48 -12.39
CA LYS A 141 5.31 5.19 -13.45
C LYS A 141 5.53 3.83 -14.13
N PRO A 142 5.17 2.68 -13.52
CA PRO A 142 5.30 1.40 -14.19
C PRO A 142 4.22 1.12 -15.26
N ASN A 143 3.09 1.84 -15.28
CA ASN A 143 1.89 1.44 -16.04
C ASN A 143 1.43 2.43 -17.12
N PHE A 144 2.34 2.85 -18.01
CA PHE A 144 1.95 3.33 -19.34
C PHE A 144 2.70 2.56 -20.42
N CYS A 145 2.23 1.35 -20.71
CA CYS A 145 2.33 0.64 -21.99
C CYS A 145 1.13 -0.30 -22.08
#